data_AF-A0A3R6GTI2-F1
#
_entry.id   AF-A0A3R6GTI2-F1
#
_cell.length_a   1.000
_cell.length_b   1.000
_cell.length_c   1.000
_cell.angle_alpha   90.00
_cell.angle_beta   90.00
_cell.angle_gamma   90.00
#
_symmetry.space_group_name_H-M   'P 1'
#
loop_
_entity.id
_entity.type
_entity.pdbx_description
1 polymer ?
#
loop_
_entity_poly.entity_id
_entity_poly.type
_entity_poly.pdbx_seq_one_letter_code
_entity_poly.pdbx_strand_id
1 'polypeptide(L)'
;MDTNNLSHLAKIISDLANSNLEQLQGKCQDEKDMQDYYLGILQKQALLLLDLSTILKNRQSKYISTPYIILRSLLDDFMHLMYLELSNNKEEEIIKINAEAYKHCFVSLQNLTDSNYEHFDGKYPFYLKQEEVEKVKKQFVNKDENKKYFKEITRFKFKSFMTFHTLVGRINHSREIKIYRDRAYYLWKEFSEFVHYSTFSFKMEQQDAPENMNKIDESFQYCYNSIYLSFKYFASEYDLNFIDNEALRKRYGIILP
;
A
#
# COMPACT_ATOMS: atom_id res chain seq x y z
N MET A 1 6.00 17.84 -18.65
CA MET A 1 5.86 16.41 -18.96
C MET A 1 4.41 16.17 -19.38
N ASP A 2 4.16 15.34 -20.38
CA ASP A 2 2.79 15.04 -20.83
C ASP A 2 2.32 13.64 -20.36
N THR A 3 1.03 13.36 -20.55
CA THR A 3 0.40 12.10 -20.11
C THR A 3 0.93 10.88 -20.85
N ASN A 4 1.39 11.03 -22.09
CA ASN A 4 1.98 9.93 -22.87
C ASN A 4 3.34 9.52 -22.30
N ASN A 5 4.19 10.50 -21.95
CA ASN A 5 5.47 10.25 -21.30
C ASN A 5 5.27 9.63 -19.92
N LEU A 6 4.31 10.12 -19.13
CA LEU A 6 3.97 9.53 -17.82
C LEU A 6 3.41 8.11 -17.96
N SER A 7 2.56 7.88 -18.96
CA SER A 7 2.05 6.54 -19.27
C SER A 7 3.19 5.57 -19.58
N HIS A 8 4.15 6.00 -20.41
CA HIS A 8 5.31 5.18 -20.73
C HIS A 8 6.17 4.90 -19.48
N LEU A 9 6.44 5.91 -18.65
CA LEU A 9 7.20 5.73 -17.41
C LEU A 9 6.50 4.77 -16.45
N ALA A 10 5.19 4.91 -16.22
CA ALA A 10 4.42 3.98 -15.40
C ALA A 10 4.55 2.54 -15.91
N LYS A 11 4.50 2.35 -17.24
CA LYS A 11 4.69 1.04 -17.85
C LYS A 11 6.10 0.48 -17.62
N ILE A 12 7.17 1.28 -17.79
CA ILE A 12 8.54 0.84 -17.52
C ILE A 12 8.70 0.40 -16.05
N ILE A 13 8.12 1.14 -15.10
CA ILE A 13 8.21 0.79 -13.67
C ILE A 13 7.39 -0.46 -13.35
N SER A 14 6.22 -0.64 -13.99
CA SER A 14 5.46 -1.89 -13.92
C SER A 14 6.26 -3.08 -14.47
N ASP A 15 6.94 -2.92 -15.62
CA ASP A 15 7.74 -3.97 -16.23
C ASP A 15 8.97 -4.32 -15.38
N LEU A 16 9.57 -3.34 -14.69
CA LEU A 16 10.61 -3.56 -13.68
C LEU A 16 10.10 -4.43 -12.53
N ALA A 17 8.91 -4.14 -12.00
CA ALA A 17 8.29 -4.95 -10.93
C ALA A 17 8.02 -6.38 -11.42
N ASN A 18 7.46 -6.54 -12.62
CA ASN A 18 7.18 -7.85 -13.22
C ASN A 18 8.45 -8.68 -13.45
N SER A 19 9.51 -8.06 -14.00
CA SER A 19 10.80 -8.75 -14.22
C SER A 19 11.38 -9.29 -12.91
N ASN A 20 11.20 -8.56 -11.81
CA ASN A 20 11.64 -9.02 -10.49
C ASN A 20 10.69 -10.08 -9.89
N LEU A 21 9.37 -9.98 -10.14
CA LEU A 21 8.41 -11.03 -9.75
C LEU A 21 8.68 -12.36 -10.46
N GLU A 22 9.09 -12.34 -11.73
CA GLU A 22 9.45 -13.54 -12.49
C GLU A 22 10.58 -14.33 -11.82
N GLN A 23 11.53 -13.66 -11.17
CA GLN A 23 12.61 -14.31 -10.43
C GLN A 23 12.10 -15.14 -9.23
N LEU A 24 10.91 -14.82 -8.71
CA LEU A 24 10.30 -15.45 -7.54
C LEU A 24 9.42 -16.67 -7.89
N GLN A 25 9.25 -16.97 -9.19
CA GLN A 25 8.45 -18.10 -9.63
C GLN A 25 8.98 -19.41 -9.02
N GLY A 26 8.10 -20.12 -8.29
CA GLY A 26 8.44 -21.38 -7.62
C GLY A 26 9.21 -21.24 -6.30
N LYS A 27 9.51 -20.01 -5.82
CA LYS A 27 10.26 -19.79 -4.56
C LYS A 27 9.35 -19.49 -3.36
N CYS A 28 8.33 -18.67 -3.56
CA CYS A 28 7.42 -18.21 -2.50
C CYS A 28 6.20 -19.14 -2.31
N GLN A 29 6.42 -20.43 -2.02
CA GLN A 29 5.33 -21.42 -1.89
C GLN A 29 4.79 -21.54 -0.45
N ASP A 30 5.57 -21.17 0.55
CA ASP A 30 5.15 -21.22 1.95
C ASP A 30 4.38 -19.95 2.32
N GLU A 31 3.28 -20.08 3.08
CA GLU A 31 2.56 -18.95 3.66
C GLU A 31 3.37 -18.37 4.86
N LYS A 32 4.02 -17.24 4.63
CA LYS A 32 4.88 -16.56 5.62
C LYS A 32 4.60 -15.06 5.56
N ASP A 33 4.13 -14.47 6.66
CA ASP A 33 3.73 -13.05 6.71
C ASP A 33 4.75 -12.09 6.12
N MET A 34 6.03 -12.26 6.46
CA MET A 34 7.08 -11.38 5.96
C MET A 34 7.22 -11.50 4.43
N GLN A 35 7.27 -12.72 3.91
CA GLN A 35 7.33 -13.00 2.48
C GLN A 35 6.11 -12.47 1.75
N ASP A 36 4.93 -12.77 2.26
CA ASP A 36 3.65 -12.45 1.63
C ASP A 36 3.40 -10.94 1.64
N TYR A 37 3.87 -10.24 2.68
CA TYR A 37 3.82 -8.78 2.76
C TYR A 37 4.66 -8.13 1.65
N TYR A 38 5.93 -8.50 1.51
CA TYR A 38 6.80 -7.95 0.47
C TYR A 38 6.37 -8.38 -0.94
N LEU A 39 5.91 -9.62 -1.11
CA LEU A 39 5.37 -10.12 -2.37
C LEU A 39 4.11 -9.34 -2.78
N GLY A 40 3.19 -9.14 -1.82
CA GLY A 40 1.97 -8.39 -2.03
C GLY A 40 2.22 -6.95 -2.45
N ILE A 41 3.18 -6.26 -1.82
CA ILE A 41 3.58 -4.91 -2.26
C ILE A 41 4.14 -4.95 -3.68
N LEU A 42 5.05 -5.87 -3.98
CA LEU A 42 5.68 -5.95 -5.31
C LEU A 42 4.65 -6.23 -6.42
N GLN A 43 3.70 -7.14 -6.18
CA GLN A 43 2.57 -7.42 -7.08
C GLN A 43 1.66 -6.21 -7.25
N LYS A 44 1.33 -5.52 -6.16
CA LYS A 44 0.50 -4.31 -6.18
C LYS A 44 1.18 -3.19 -6.96
N GLN A 45 2.49 -2.99 -6.82
CA GLN A 45 3.26 -2.04 -7.63
C GLN A 45 3.14 -2.40 -9.12
N ALA A 46 3.39 -3.65 -9.49
CA ALA A 46 3.29 -4.11 -10.88
C ALA A 46 1.91 -3.84 -11.49
N LEU A 47 0.84 -4.23 -10.80
CA LEU A 47 -0.54 -4.13 -11.28
C LEU A 47 -1.01 -2.67 -11.36
N LEU A 48 -0.90 -1.92 -10.26
CA LEU A 48 -1.45 -0.56 -10.20
C LEU A 48 -0.69 0.42 -11.12
N LEU A 49 0.60 0.20 -11.35
CA LEU A 49 1.35 0.99 -12.33
C LEU A 49 0.96 0.65 -13.77
N LEU A 50 0.60 -0.61 -14.06
CA LEU A 50 0.07 -1.00 -15.36
C LEU A 50 -1.30 -0.34 -15.60
N ASP A 51 -2.19 -0.38 -14.61
CA ASP A 51 -3.48 0.30 -14.66
C ASP A 51 -3.29 1.81 -14.85
N LEU A 52 -2.39 2.41 -14.10
CA LEU A 52 -2.06 3.83 -14.20
C LEU A 52 -1.51 4.18 -15.59
N SER A 53 -0.67 3.34 -16.19
CA SER A 53 -0.18 3.54 -17.55
C SER A 53 -1.33 3.61 -18.56
N THR A 54 -2.32 2.72 -18.40
CA THR A 54 -3.51 2.67 -19.27
C THR A 54 -4.40 3.88 -19.05
N ILE A 55 -4.58 4.31 -17.80
CA ILE A 55 -5.36 5.50 -17.46
C ILE A 55 -4.73 6.75 -18.05
N LEU A 56 -3.42 6.95 -17.87
CA LEU A 56 -2.71 8.12 -18.37
C LEU A 56 -2.73 8.21 -19.90
N LYS A 57 -2.65 7.07 -20.61
CA LYS A 57 -2.71 7.04 -22.07
C LYS A 57 -4.07 7.47 -22.64
N ASN A 58 -5.15 7.10 -21.95
CA ASN A 58 -6.51 7.19 -22.51
C ASN A 58 -7.34 8.34 -21.93
N ARG A 59 -6.74 9.21 -21.11
CA ARG A 59 -7.46 10.24 -20.36
C ARG A 59 -6.89 11.62 -20.64
N GLN A 60 -7.76 12.63 -20.60
CA GLN A 60 -7.34 14.03 -20.61
C GLN A 60 -6.52 14.35 -19.36
N SER A 61 -5.45 15.13 -19.53
CA SER A 61 -4.50 15.49 -18.47
C SER A 61 -5.12 16.17 -17.25
N LYS A 62 -6.29 16.81 -17.40
CA LYS A 62 -7.03 17.50 -16.34
C LYS A 62 -7.69 16.57 -15.32
N TYR A 63 -8.01 15.34 -15.71
CA TYR A 63 -8.73 14.38 -14.87
C TYR A 63 -7.77 13.56 -13.99
N ILE A 64 -7.23 14.23 -12.97
CA ILE A 64 -6.16 13.72 -12.11
C ILE A 64 -6.65 12.86 -10.94
N SER A 65 -7.96 12.83 -10.63
CA SER A 65 -8.49 12.10 -9.48
C SER A 65 -8.07 10.64 -9.43
N THR A 66 -8.26 9.89 -10.52
CA THR A 66 -7.91 8.45 -10.53
C THR A 66 -6.39 8.22 -10.45
N PRO A 67 -5.53 8.92 -11.23
CA PRO A 67 -4.09 8.87 -11.02
C PRO A 67 -3.68 9.13 -9.56
N TYR A 68 -4.24 10.16 -8.92
CA TYR A 68 -3.90 10.53 -7.56
C TYR A 68 -4.35 9.49 -6.54
N ILE A 69 -5.54 8.91 -6.67
CA ILE A 69 -6.02 7.83 -5.78
C ILE A 69 -5.09 6.61 -5.87
N ILE A 70 -4.67 6.22 -7.09
CA ILE A 70 -3.74 5.11 -7.28
C ILE A 70 -2.39 5.42 -6.65
N LEU A 71 -1.79 6.57 -6.98
CA LEU A 71 -0.49 6.97 -6.44
C LEU A 71 -0.50 7.15 -4.93
N ARG A 72 -1.60 7.65 -4.34
CA ARG A 72 -1.78 7.72 -2.89
C ARG A 72 -1.64 6.34 -2.25
N SER A 73 -2.21 5.31 -2.86
CA SER A 73 -2.10 3.94 -2.36
C SER A 73 -0.67 3.40 -2.46
N LEU A 74 0.06 3.74 -3.52
CA LEU A 74 1.45 3.32 -3.72
C LEU A 74 2.45 4.09 -2.83
N LEU A 75 2.14 5.34 -2.50
CA LEU A 75 2.88 6.14 -1.52
C LEU A 75 2.72 5.60 -0.09
N ASP A 76 1.55 5.05 0.24
CA ASP A 76 1.31 4.34 1.49
C ASP A 76 2.31 3.18 1.64
N ASP A 77 2.49 2.38 0.58
CA ASP A 77 3.44 1.26 0.55
C ASP A 77 4.89 1.73 0.74
N PHE A 78 5.31 2.79 0.05
CA PHE A 78 6.66 3.36 0.19
C PHE A 78 6.95 3.76 1.64
N MET A 79 6.01 4.44 2.29
CA MET A 79 6.17 4.90 3.67
C MET A 79 6.27 3.73 4.65
N HIS A 80 5.48 2.67 4.46
CA HIS A 80 5.61 1.46 5.27
C HIS A 80 6.96 0.78 5.06
N LEU A 81 7.42 0.60 3.82
CA LEU A 81 8.72 0.00 3.53
C LEU A 81 9.87 0.80 4.17
N MET A 82 9.85 2.12 4.05
CA MET A 82 10.84 3.00 4.69
C MET A 82 10.87 2.85 6.20
N TYR A 83 9.70 2.76 6.84
CA TYR A 83 9.60 2.50 8.27
C TYR A 83 10.14 1.12 8.65
N LEU A 84 9.78 0.08 7.88
CA LEU A 84 10.22 -1.29 8.13
C LEU A 84 11.73 -1.42 8.00
N GLU A 85 12.34 -0.81 6.99
CA GLU A 85 13.80 -0.83 6.82
C GLU A 85 14.56 -0.21 8.02
N LEU A 86 13.93 0.72 8.74
CA LEU A 86 14.46 1.33 9.96
C LEU A 86 14.08 0.57 11.25
N SER A 87 13.21 -0.43 11.17
CA SER A 87 12.76 -1.18 12.33
C SER A 87 13.73 -2.30 12.71
N ASN A 88 14.03 -2.39 14.01
CA ASN A 88 14.85 -3.48 14.56
C ASN A 88 14.15 -4.85 14.50
N ASN A 89 12.82 -4.88 14.42
CA ASN A 89 12.04 -6.11 14.34
C ASN A 89 10.94 -5.95 13.28
N LYS A 90 11.32 -6.18 12.02
CA LYS A 90 10.43 -6.08 10.86
C LYS A 90 9.25 -7.04 10.94
N GLU A 91 9.50 -8.27 11.39
CA GLU A 91 8.48 -9.32 11.48
C GLU A 91 7.36 -8.93 12.43
N GLU A 92 7.69 -8.47 13.65
CA GLU A 92 6.68 -8.05 14.62
C GLU A 92 5.90 -6.81 14.14
N GLU A 93 6.54 -5.90 13.41
CA GLU A 93 5.84 -4.75 12.82
C GLU A 93 4.88 -5.16 11.69
N ILE A 94 5.28 -6.10 10.82
CA ILE A 94 4.40 -6.67 9.78
C ILE A 94 3.22 -7.41 10.43
N ILE A 95 3.46 -8.20 11.48
CA ILE A 95 2.39 -8.87 12.24
C ILE A 95 1.40 -7.83 12.80
N LYS A 96 1.86 -6.69 13.32
CA LYS A 96 0.97 -5.62 13.80
C LYS A 96 0.17 -4.97 12.66
N ILE A 97 0.79 -4.73 11.50
CA ILE A 97 0.11 -4.19 10.33
C ILE A 97 -1.04 -5.13 9.92
N ASN A 98 -0.76 -6.42 9.79
CA ASN A 98 -1.74 -7.44 9.44
C ASN A 98 -2.84 -7.57 10.52
N ALA A 99 -2.46 -7.55 11.80
CA ALA A 99 -3.40 -7.61 12.92
C ALA A 99 -4.39 -6.42 12.93
N GLU A 100 -3.92 -5.20 12.60
CA GLU A 100 -4.79 -4.02 12.52
C GLU A 100 -5.80 -4.15 11.36
N ALA A 101 -5.39 -4.72 10.22
CA ALA A 101 -6.29 -5.00 9.10
C ALA A 101 -7.40 -6.01 9.48
N TYR A 102 -7.04 -7.12 10.14
CA TYR A 102 -8.04 -8.07 10.65
C TYR A 102 -8.98 -7.44 11.67
N LYS A 103 -8.44 -6.65 12.60
CA LYS A 103 -9.24 -5.90 13.58
C LYS A 103 -10.27 -5.01 12.89
N HIS A 104 -9.88 -4.23 11.89
CA HIS A 104 -10.80 -3.38 11.14
C HIS A 104 -11.89 -4.20 10.45
N CYS A 105 -11.54 -5.31 9.80
CA CYS A 105 -12.52 -6.20 9.16
C CYS A 105 -13.56 -6.73 10.17
N PHE A 106 -13.12 -7.24 11.33
CA PHE A 106 -14.02 -7.75 12.35
C PHE A 106 -14.88 -6.67 13.01
N VAL A 107 -14.34 -5.46 13.22
CA VAL A 107 -15.12 -4.32 13.73
C VAL A 107 -16.18 -3.91 12.72
N SER A 108 -15.85 -3.80 11.43
CA SER A 108 -16.83 -3.49 10.39
C SER A 108 -17.91 -4.56 10.28
N LEU A 109 -17.54 -5.84 10.37
CA LEU A 109 -18.49 -6.95 10.36
C LEU A 109 -19.46 -6.89 11.53
N GLN A 110 -18.95 -6.60 12.73
CA GLN A 110 -19.78 -6.43 13.93
C GLN A 110 -20.74 -5.25 13.76
N ASN A 111 -20.25 -4.09 13.31
CA ASN A 111 -21.07 -2.90 13.10
C ASN A 111 -22.19 -3.14 12.08
N LEU A 112 -21.91 -3.84 10.97
CA LEU A 112 -22.93 -4.21 9.98
C LEU A 112 -23.98 -5.16 10.55
N THR A 113 -23.52 -6.12 11.37
CA THR A 113 -24.42 -7.07 12.03
C THR A 113 -25.31 -6.36 13.04
N ASP A 114 -24.76 -5.51 13.89
CA ASP A 114 -25.52 -4.73 14.88
C ASP A 114 -26.56 -3.83 14.18
N SER A 115 -26.17 -3.16 13.08
CA SER A 115 -27.08 -2.38 12.24
C SER A 115 -28.21 -3.22 11.63
N ASN A 116 -27.95 -4.49 11.28
CA ASN A 116 -28.98 -5.41 10.80
C ASN A 116 -30.09 -5.62 11.83
N TYR A 117 -29.70 -5.82 13.09
CA TYR A 117 -30.66 -6.04 14.18
C TYR A 117 -31.36 -4.75 14.59
N GLU A 118 -30.66 -3.62 14.56
CA GLU A 118 -31.23 -2.31 14.91
C GLU A 118 -32.29 -1.83 13.91
N HIS A 119 -32.06 -2.04 12.60
CA HIS A 119 -32.90 -1.44 11.56
C HIS A 119 -33.72 -2.43 10.74
N PHE A 120 -33.39 -3.72 10.78
CA PHE A 120 -34.01 -4.74 9.92
C PHE A 120 -34.43 -6.01 10.68
N ASP A 121 -34.51 -5.98 12.02
CA ASP A 121 -34.79 -7.14 12.89
C ASP A 121 -33.89 -8.36 12.62
N GLY A 122 -32.68 -8.15 12.09
CA GLY A 122 -31.78 -9.23 11.68
C GLY A 122 -32.26 -10.01 10.45
N LYS A 123 -33.20 -9.46 9.68
CA LYS A 123 -33.79 -10.09 8.48
C LYS A 123 -33.19 -9.60 7.17
N TYR A 124 -32.28 -8.61 7.20
CA TYR A 124 -31.65 -8.15 5.96
C TYR A 124 -30.72 -9.24 5.41
N PRO A 125 -30.92 -9.72 4.18
CA PRO A 125 -30.29 -10.95 3.69
C PRO A 125 -28.81 -10.81 3.33
N PHE A 126 -28.31 -9.59 3.21
CA PHE A 126 -26.92 -9.34 2.81
C PHE A 126 -25.94 -9.25 3.99
N TYR A 127 -26.45 -9.20 5.23
CA TYR A 127 -25.63 -9.09 6.45
C TYR A 127 -25.68 -10.39 7.24
N LEU A 128 -24.57 -10.74 7.89
CA LEU A 128 -24.52 -11.90 8.77
C LEU A 128 -25.43 -11.70 9.99
N LYS A 129 -25.89 -12.81 10.54
CA LYS A 129 -26.49 -12.90 11.87
C LYS A 129 -25.41 -12.94 12.95
N GLN A 130 -25.77 -12.62 14.19
CA GLN A 130 -24.84 -12.65 15.33
C GLN A 130 -24.14 -14.01 15.48
N GLU A 131 -24.88 -15.11 15.34
CA GLU A 131 -24.31 -16.47 15.43
C GLU A 131 -23.28 -16.76 14.34
N GLU A 132 -23.47 -16.21 13.14
CA GLU A 132 -22.58 -16.40 12.00
C GLU A 132 -21.27 -15.61 12.21
N VAL A 133 -21.36 -14.38 12.72
CA VAL A 133 -20.17 -13.61 13.12
C VAL A 133 -19.36 -14.33 14.19
N GLU A 134 -20.00 -14.85 15.23
CA GLU A 134 -19.31 -15.62 16.26
C GLU A 134 -18.68 -16.91 15.71
N LYS A 135 -19.29 -17.52 14.70
CA LYS A 135 -18.71 -18.66 13.98
C LYS A 135 -17.44 -18.26 13.24
N VAL A 136 -17.44 -17.13 12.53
CA VAL A 136 -16.26 -16.60 11.83
C VAL A 136 -15.15 -16.24 12.83
N LYS A 137 -15.48 -15.59 13.95
CA LYS A 137 -14.51 -15.30 15.02
C LYS A 137 -13.86 -16.58 15.58
N LYS A 138 -14.67 -17.61 15.88
CA LYS A 138 -14.16 -18.91 16.36
C LYS A 138 -13.28 -19.59 15.32
N GLN A 139 -13.68 -19.62 14.05
CA GLN A 139 -12.86 -20.17 12.97
C GLN A 139 -11.51 -19.46 12.87
N PHE A 140 -11.49 -18.13 13.00
CA PHE A 140 -10.26 -17.36 12.96
C PHE A 140 -9.34 -17.68 14.16
N VAL A 141 -9.89 -17.76 15.39
CA VAL A 141 -9.13 -18.08 16.62
C VAL A 141 -8.59 -19.51 16.62
N ASN A 142 -9.34 -20.46 16.04
CA ASN A 142 -8.97 -21.87 16.03
C ASN A 142 -7.80 -22.21 15.08
N LYS A 143 -7.41 -21.26 14.21
CA LYS A 143 -6.23 -21.41 13.36
C LYS A 143 -4.98 -20.96 14.12
N ASP A 144 -4.02 -21.87 14.31
CA ASP A 144 -2.78 -21.59 15.04
C ASP A 144 -1.98 -20.43 14.43
N GLU A 145 -1.95 -20.36 13.09
CA GLU A 145 -1.30 -19.28 12.33
C GLU A 145 -1.79 -17.89 12.72
N ASN A 146 -3.07 -17.75 13.12
CA ASN A 146 -3.67 -16.47 13.43
C ASN A 146 -3.39 -15.98 14.86
N LYS A 147 -2.92 -16.87 15.75
CA LYS A 147 -2.69 -16.54 17.16
C LYS A 147 -1.69 -15.39 17.33
N LYS A 148 -0.72 -15.27 16.41
CA LYS A 148 0.29 -14.20 16.38
C LYS A 148 -0.29 -12.79 16.25
N TYR A 149 -1.49 -12.65 15.69
CA TYR A 149 -2.16 -11.35 15.52
C TYR A 149 -2.83 -10.84 16.80
N PHE A 150 -3.00 -11.70 17.81
CA PHE A 150 -3.69 -11.32 19.05
C PHE A 150 -2.72 -10.75 20.09
N LYS A 151 -3.18 -9.71 20.77
CA LYS A 151 -2.64 -9.26 22.05
C LYS A 151 -3.27 -10.05 23.21
N GLU A 152 -4.56 -10.35 23.12
CA GLU A 152 -5.31 -11.14 24.11
C GLU A 152 -6.45 -11.91 23.43
N ILE A 153 -6.26 -13.21 23.18
CA ILE A 153 -7.19 -14.06 22.41
C ILE A 153 -8.55 -14.18 23.09
N THR A 154 -8.58 -14.36 24.42
CA THR A 154 -9.81 -14.55 25.21
C THR A 154 -10.75 -13.35 25.13
N ARG A 155 -10.23 -12.16 24.85
CA ARG A 155 -11.00 -10.93 24.63
C ARG A 155 -11.13 -10.54 23.17
N PHE A 156 -10.71 -11.41 22.25
CA PHE A 156 -10.67 -11.15 20.81
C PHE A 156 -9.94 -9.83 20.47
N LYS A 157 -8.86 -9.55 21.20
CA LYS A 157 -8.12 -8.28 21.13
C LYS A 157 -6.86 -8.44 20.29
N PHE A 158 -6.82 -7.76 19.15
CA PHE A 158 -5.69 -7.74 18.24
C PHE A 158 -4.53 -6.89 18.74
N LYS A 159 -3.32 -7.19 18.25
CA LYS A 159 -2.20 -6.26 18.28
C LYS A 159 -2.57 -5.01 17.46
N SER A 160 -2.02 -3.87 17.86
CA SER A 160 -2.29 -2.60 17.19
C SER A 160 -1.07 -2.09 16.46
N PHE A 161 -1.28 -1.55 15.26
CA PHE A 161 -0.27 -0.76 14.57
C PHE A 161 -0.47 0.73 14.86
N MET A 162 0.58 1.53 14.66
CA MET A 162 0.50 2.97 14.89
C MET A 162 -0.26 3.67 13.77
N THR A 163 -0.70 4.89 14.03
CA THR A 163 -1.33 5.72 12.99
C THR A 163 -0.31 6.13 11.93
N PHE A 164 -0.77 6.39 10.70
CA PHE A 164 0.08 6.80 9.58
C PHE A 164 0.92 8.05 9.92
N HIS A 165 0.34 9.03 10.61
CA HIS A 165 1.08 10.22 11.07
C HIS A 165 2.23 9.87 12.02
N THR A 166 1.99 8.93 12.94
CA THR A 166 3.03 8.45 13.87
C THR A 166 4.12 7.68 13.11
N LEU A 167 3.73 6.86 12.14
CA LEU A 167 4.66 6.13 11.27
C LEU A 167 5.60 7.09 10.55
N VAL A 168 5.06 8.14 9.92
CA VAL A 168 5.87 9.19 9.27
C VAL A 168 6.85 9.80 10.27
N GLY A 169 6.37 10.19 11.46
CA GLY A 169 7.23 10.75 12.50
C GLY A 169 8.38 9.83 12.94
N ARG A 170 8.23 8.51 12.82
CA ARG A 170 9.26 7.51 13.16
C ARG A 170 10.28 7.25 12.07
N ILE A 171 10.03 7.66 10.82
CA ILE A 171 11.03 7.64 9.75
C ILE A 171 12.01 8.79 9.99
N ASN A 172 12.93 8.59 10.94
CA ASN A 172 13.81 9.64 11.46
C ASN A 172 15.26 9.15 11.44
N HIS A 173 15.83 9.08 10.23
CA HIS A 173 17.22 8.67 10.01
C HIS A 173 18.08 9.87 9.60
N SER A 174 18.66 9.86 8.40
CA SER A 174 19.46 10.96 7.86
C SER A 174 18.62 12.16 7.40
N ARG A 175 19.28 13.31 7.14
CA ARG A 175 18.64 14.50 6.56
C ARG A 175 17.98 14.18 5.21
N GLU A 176 18.66 13.40 4.38
CA GLU A 176 18.17 13.02 3.05
C GLU A 176 16.89 12.19 3.15
N ILE A 177 16.86 11.21 4.06
CA ILE A 177 15.68 10.36 4.28
C ILE A 177 14.50 11.18 4.78
N LYS A 178 14.73 12.19 5.64
CA LYS A 178 13.68 13.12 6.08
C LYS A 178 13.10 13.91 4.92
N ILE A 179 13.92 14.35 3.96
CA ILE A 179 13.45 15.09 2.77
C ILE A 179 12.52 14.20 1.94
N TYR A 180 12.93 12.97 1.62
CA TYR A 180 12.11 12.05 0.84
C TYR A 180 10.82 11.66 1.57
N ARG A 181 10.91 11.40 2.88
CA ARG A 181 9.75 11.17 3.74
C ARG A 181 8.77 12.34 3.69
N ASP A 182 9.24 13.58 3.88
CA ASP A 182 8.38 14.76 3.95
C ASP A 182 7.71 15.03 2.60
N ARG A 183 8.44 14.81 1.50
CA ARG A 183 7.90 14.92 0.13
C ARG A 183 6.85 13.83 -0.15
N ALA A 184 7.15 12.57 0.14
CA ALA A 184 6.18 11.48 -0.02
C ALA A 184 4.92 11.70 0.84
N TYR A 185 5.08 12.15 2.08
CA TYR A 185 3.95 12.45 2.97
C TYR A 185 3.12 13.64 2.49
N TYR A 186 3.76 14.69 1.96
CA TYR A 186 3.08 15.82 1.35
C TYR A 186 2.20 15.37 0.17
N LEU A 187 2.76 14.59 -0.76
CA LEU A 187 2.03 14.07 -1.91
C LEU A 187 0.89 13.15 -1.47
N TRP A 188 1.15 12.24 -0.51
CA TRP A 188 0.14 11.36 0.03
C TRP A 188 -1.04 12.13 0.62
N LYS A 189 -0.77 13.20 1.37
CA LYS A 189 -1.80 14.03 1.99
C LYS A 189 -2.59 14.79 0.93
N GLU A 190 -1.90 15.41 -0.03
CA GLU A 190 -2.56 16.12 -1.12
C GLU A 190 -3.45 15.21 -1.97
N PHE A 191 -2.96 14.02 -2.32
CA PHE A 191 -3.73 13.06 -3.11
C PHE A 191 -4.91 12.47 -2.33
N SER A 192 -4.84 12.46 -1.00
CA SER A 192 -5.96 12.03 -0.15
C SER A 192 -7.18 12.97 -0.28
N GLU A 193 -6.99 14.24 -0.67
CA GLU A 193 -8.09 15.19 -0.95
C GLU A 193 -8.91 14.82 -2.21
N PHE A 194 -8.44 13.83 -2.98
CA PHE A 194 -9.13 13.31 -4.16
C PHE A 194 -9.86 11.99 -3.88
N VAL A 195 -9.69 11.39 -2.70
CA VAL A 195 -10.44 10.18 -2.30
C VAL A 195 -11.90 10.52 -1.99
N HIS A 196 -12.13 11.65 -1.33
CA HIS A 196 -13.47 12.18 -1.07
C HIS A 196 -13.72 13.39 -1.94
N TYR A 197 -14.91 13.47 -2.53
CA TYR A 197 -15.28 14.64 -3.31
C TYR A 197 -15.28 15.88 -2.42
N SER A 198 -14.66 16.94 -2.91
CA SER A 198 -14.72 18.27 -2.32
C SER A 198 -14.75 19.32 -3.43
N THR A 199 -15.27 20.51 -3.12
CA THR A 199 -15.18 21.65 -4.05
C THR A 199 -13.73 21.98 -4.40
N PHE A 200 -12.77 21.62 -3.53
CA PHE A 200 -11.35 21.74 -3.81
C PHE A 200 -10.91 20.83 -4.96
N SER A 201 -11.18 19.51 -4.89
CA SER A 201 -10.78 18.58 -5.94
C SER A 201 -11.45 18.89 -7.28
N PHE A 202 -12.73 19.31 -7.26
CA PHE A 202 -13.40 19.82 -8.47
C PHE A 202 -12.67 21.03 -9.08
N LYS A 203 -12.33 22.03 -8.27
CA LYS A 203 -11.63 23.23 -8.76
C LYS A 203 -10.25 22.91 -9.33
N MET A 204 -9.54 21.96 -8.72
CA MET A 204 -8.23 21.53 -9.22
C MET A 204 -8.32 20.84 -10.59
N GLU A 205 -9.35 20.04 -10.84
CA GLU A 205 -9.54 19.40 -12.16
C GLU A 205 -10.03 20.37 -13.25
N GLN A 206 -10.63 21.50 -12.87
CA GLN A 206 -10.98 22.57 -13.83
C GLN A 206 -9.76 23.40 -14.26
N GLN A 207 -8.68 23.38 -13.46
CA GLN A 207 -7.45 24.11 -13.75
C GLN A 207 -6.58 23.33 -14.74
N ASP A 208 -6.07 24.01 -15.76
CA ASP A 208 -5.01 23.46 -16.59
C ASP A 208 -3.67 23.70 -15.88
N ALA A 209 -3.28 22.74 -15.06
CA ALA A 209 -2.15 22.83 -14.13
C ALA A 209 -1.08 21.77 -14.49
N PRO A 210 -0.08 22.12 -15.33
CA PRO A 210 1.01 21.21 -15.73
C PRO A 210 1.80 20.64 -14.55
N GLU A 211 1.84 21.33 -13.41
CA GLU A 211 2.47 20.89 -12.17
C GLU A 211 1.89 19.57 -11.64
N ASN A 212 0.65 19.24 -11.96
CA ASN A 212 0.05 17.96 -11.58
C ASN A 212 0.79 16.79 -12.24
N MET A 213 1.29 16.97 -13.47
CA MET A 213 2.08 15.95 -14.16
C MET A 213 3.45 15.76 -13.49
N ASN A 214 4.04 16.84 -12.96
CA ASN A 214 5.30 16.76 -12.23
C ASN A 214 5.13 16.02 -10.90
N LYS A 215 3.98 16.18 -10.21
CA LYS A 215 3.67 15.44 -8.98
C LYS A 215 3.50 13.94 -9.24
N ILE A 216 2.93 13.56 -10.38
CA ILE A 216 2.84 12.16 -10.81
C ILE A 216 4.24 11.59 -11.06
N ASP A 217 5.09 12.31 -11.80
CA ASP A 217 6.48 11.90 -12.05
C ASP A 217 7.30 11.78 -10.76
N GLU A 218 7.15 12.71 -9.82
CA GLU A 218 7.79 12.59 -8.50
C GLU A 218 7.27 11.36 -7.75
N SER A 219 5.99 11.03 -7.89
CA SER A 219 5.42 9.84 -7.26
C SER A 219 6.02 8.54 -7.82
N PHE A 220 6.44 8.53 -9.08
CA PHE A 220 7.13 7.40 -9.69
C PHE A 220 8.50 7.11 -9.08
N GLN A 221 9.20 8.12 -8.53
CA GLN A 221 10.42 7.90 -7.74
C GLN A 221 10.16 6.97 -6.56
N TYR A 222 9.07 7.21 -5.83
CA TYR A 222 8.72 6.40 -4.66
C TYR A 222 8.23 5.01 -5.07
N CYS A 223 7.52 4.88 -6.20
CA CYS A 223 7.11 3.57 -6.72
C CYS A 223 8.33 2.71 -7.13
N TYR A 224 9.29 3.30 -7.86
CA TYR A 224 10.56 2.66 -8.19
C TYR A 224 11.30 2.19 -6.94
N ASN A 225 11.38 3.05 -5.92
CA ASN A 225 12.03 2.71 -4.66
C ASN A 225 11.25 1.67 -3.85
N SER A 226 9.92 1.67 -3.89
CA SER A 226 9.11 0.61 -3.27
C SER A 226 9.41 -0.76 -3.86
N ILE A 227 9.58 -0.85 -5.18
CA ILE A 227 9.96 -2.09 -5.86
C ILE A 227 11.34 -2.56 -5.39
N TYR A 228 12.32 -1.66 -5.38
CA TYR A 228 13.69 -1.97 -4.91
C TYR A 228 13.71 -2.43 -3.44
N LEU A 229 13.07 -1.66 -2.54
CA LEU A 229 13.04 -1.95 -1.11
C LEU A 229 12.30 -3.27 -0.82
N SER A 230 11.21 -3.55 -1.52
CA SER A 230 10.50 -4.83 -1.39
C SER A 230 11.36 -5.99 -1.88
N PHE A 231 12.05 -5.82 -3.02
CA PHE A 231 12.88 -6.89 -3.59
C PHE A 231 14.13 -7.19 -2.76
N LYS A 232 14.65 -6.22 -1.99
CA LYS A 232 15.79 -6.41 -1.09
C LYS A 232 15.60 -7.58 -0.13
N TYR A 233 14.38 -7.80 0.36
CA TYR A 233 14.04 -8.98 1.18
C TYR A 233 14.33 -10.29 0.44
N PHE A 234 13.84 -10.41 -0.81
CA PHE A 234 14.03 -11.61 -1.62
C PHE A 234 15.47 -11.79 -2.10
N ALA A 235 16.17 -10.68 -2.37
CA ALA A 235 17.60 -10.70 -2.67
C ALA A 235 18.39 -11.35 -1.54
N SER A 236 18.08 -11.01 -0.28
CA SER A 236 18.72 -11.64 0.88
C SER A 236 18.25 -13.08 1.14
N GLU A 237 16.96 -13.37 0.98
CA GLU A 237 16.39 -14.68 1.33
C GLU A 237 16.77 -15.77 0.31
N TYR A 238 16.85 -15.40 -0.97
CA TYR A 238 17.00 -16.34 -2.09
C TYR A 238 18.28 -16.16 -2.91
N ASP A 239 19.22 -15.34 -2.44
CA ASP A 239 20.48 -14.99 -3.13
C ASP A 239 20.23 -14.52 -4.58
N LEU A 240 19.28 -13.59 -4.72
CA LEU A 240 18.86 -13.03 -6.00
C LEU A 240 19.43 -11.63 -6.20
N ASN A 241 19.63 -11.26 -7.46
CA ASN A 241 20.01 -9.91 -7.82
C ASN A 241 18.78 -9.12 -8.28
N PHE A 242 18.69 -7.86 -7.86
CA PHE A 242 17.66 -6.97 -8.37
C PHE A 242 17.91 -6.71 -9.87
N ILE A 243 16.93 -7.03 -10.71
CA ILE A 243 16.95 -6.64 -12.12
C ILE A 243 16.58 -5.17 -12.14
N ASP A 244 17.56 -4.30 -12.38
CA ASP A 244 17.38 -2.84 -12.36
C ASP A 244 17.19 -2.27 -13.78
N ASN A 245 16.66 -1.05 -13.86
CA ASN A 245 16.56 -0.28 -15.08
C ASN A 245 17.43 0.97 -14.99
N GLU A 246 18.48 1.03 -15.81
CA GLU A 246 19.49 2.12 -15.76
C GLU A 246 18.86 3.51 -15.95
N ALA A 247 17.86 3.64 -16.83
CA ALA A 247 17.19 4.92 -17.06
C ALA A 247 16.41 5.39 -15.83
N LEU A 248 15.69 4.47 -15.17
CA LEU A 248 14.99 4.76 -13.91
C LEU A 248 15.98 5.08 -12.79
N ARG A 249 17.04 4.29 -12.63
CA ARG A 249 18.10 4.54 -11.63
C ARG A 249 18.73 5.91 -11.81
N LYS A 250 19.07 6.28 -13.05
CA LYS A 250 19.65 7.60 -13.36
C LYS A 250 18.68 8.75 -13.09
N ARG A 251 17.38 8.52 -13.33
CA ARG A 251 16.33 9.54 -13.14
C ARG A 251 15.97 9.74 -11.67
N TYR A 252 15.77 8.66 -10.93
CA TYR A 252 15.14 8.67 -9.61
C TYR A 252 16.12 8.38 -8.47
N GLY A 253 17.23 7.70 -8.74
CA GLY A 253 18.15 7.24 -7.71
C GLY A 253 17.53 6.22 -6.75
N ILE A 254 18.38 5.64 -5.91
CA ILE A 254 17.96 4.73 -4.84
C ILE A 254 17.92 5.49 -3.52
N ILE A 255 16.82 5.35 -2.80
CA ILE A 255 16.60 5.90 -1.46
C ILE A 255 16.81 4.75 -0.47
N LEU A 256 17.91 4.79 0.27
CA LEU A 256 18.26 3.81 1.29
C LEU A 256 18.29 4.46 2.68
N PRO A 257 17.54 3.93 3.66
CA PRO A 257 17.66 4.33 5.05
C PRO A 257 19.04 4.05 5.61
#